data_AF-A0A6P7GYB7-F1
#
_entry.id   AF-A0A6P7GYB7-F1
#
_cell.length_a   1.000
_cell.length_b   1.000
_cell.length_c   1.000
_cell.angle_alpha   90.00
_cell.angle_beta   90.00
_cell.angle_gamma   90.00
#
_symmetry.space_group_name_H-M   'P 1'
#
loop_
_entity.id
_entity.type
_entity.pdbx_description
1 polymer ?
#
loop_
_entity_poly.entity_id
_entity_poly.type
_entity_poly.pdbx_seq_one_letter_code
_entity_poly.pdbx_strand_id
1 'polypeptide(L)'
;MDFELEMAFFVGGSNKLGEPIKMENAEDHIFGFVIMNDWSARDIQKWEYVPLGPFLAKNLGTTISPWVVTTLALEPFKTDNFPQDPKPLPYLRHTDKFNFDINLQVDLTPKGGNVSTTVSRSNYKYLYWTPKQQLVHHTITGCNVNPGDLMGSGTISGE
;
A
#
# COMPACT_ATOMS: atom_id res chain seq x y z
N MET A 1 -16.97 -2.81 -13.02
CA MET A 1 -15.70 -3.49 -12.72
C MET A 1 -14.58 -2.50 -12.97
N ASP A 2 -13.65 -2.40 -12.04
CA ASP A 2 -12.56 -1.45 -12.05
C ASP A 2 -11.29 -2.08 -11.44
N PHE A 3 -10.12 -1.59 -11.82
CA PHE A 3 -8.85 -1.97 -11.21
C PHE A 3 -8.40 -0.88 -10.22
N GLU A 4 -7.56 -1.26 -9.26
CA GLU A 4 -6.86 -0.29 -8.42
C GLU A 4 -5.37 -0.61 -8.45
N LEU A 5 -4.57 0.30 -9.03
CA LEU A 5 -3.13 0.16 -9.03
C LEU A 5 -2.61 0.41 -7.62
N GLU A 6 -2.09 -0.63 -6.98
CA GLU A 6 -1.51 -0.53 -5.65
C GLU A 6 -0.15 -1.22 -5.59
N MET A 7 0.59 -0.90 -4.53
CA MET A 7 1.61 -1.80 -4.02
C MET A 7 1.22 -2.17 -2.59
N ALA A 8 1.70 -3.31 -2.13
CA ALA A 8 1.47 -3.76 -0.77
C ALA A 8 2.77 -4.25 -0.16
N PHE A 9 2.93 -4.10 1.15
CA PHE A 9 4.07 -4.66 1.87
C PHE A 9 3.66 -5.80 2.78
N PHE A 10 4.53 -6.79 2.88
CA PHE A 10 4.42 -7.85 3.87
C PHE A 10 5.07 -7.44 5.19
N VAL A 11 4.37 -7.71 6.28
CA VAL A 11 4.92 -7.61 7.62
C VAL A 11 5.86 -8.80 7.84
N GLY A 12 7.11 -8.53 8.22
CA GLY A 12 8.11 -9.56 8.57
C GLY A 12 8.20 -9.87 10.06
N GLY A 13 7.84 -8.90 10.90
CA GLY A 13 7.86 -9.01 12.37
C GLY A 13 6.48 -9.23 12.97
N SER A 14 6.37 -9.01 14.28
CA SER A 14 5.09 -9.05 15.00
C SER A 14 5.12 -8.11 16.20
N ASN A 15 3.95 -7.65 16.63
CA ASN A 15 3.77 -7.06 17.95
C ASN A 15 2.75 -7.86 18.77
N LYS A 16 2.80 -7.71 20.10
CA LYS A 16 1.78 -8.30 20.96
C LYS A 16 0.52 -7.44 20.95
N LEU A 17 -0.62 -8.09 21.13
CA LEU A 17 -1.89 -7.38 21.31
C LEU A 17 -1.77 -6.41 22.49
N GLY A 18 -2.12 -5.15 22.25
CA GLY A 18 -1.99 -4.05 23.22
C GLY A 18 -0.62 -3.36 23.24
N GLU A 19 0.36 -3.81 22.45
CA GLU A 19 1.71 -3.22 22.38
C GLU A 19 1.97 -2.61 20.99
N PRO A 20 1.80 -1.28 20.81
CA PRO A 20 2.00 -0.63 19.51
C PRO A 20 3.44 -0.70 18.97
N ILE A 21 3.59 -0.75 17.64
CA ILE A 21 4.89 -0.58 16.97
C ILE A 21 5.21 0.91 16.95
N LYS A 22 6.36 1.28 17.53
CA LYS A 22 6.85 2.66 17.51
C LYS A 22 7.51 2.99 16.16
N MET A 23 7.49 4.26 15.79
CA MET A 23 8.02 4.75 14.51
C MET A 23 9.47 4.35 14.24
N GLU A 24 10.31 4.40 15.27
CA GLU A 24 11.73 4.02 15.20
C GLU A 24 11.95 2.54 14.85
N ASN A 25 10.97 1.67 15.11
CA ASN A 25 11.06 0.22 14.88
C ASN A 25 10.23 -0.24 13.67
N ALA A 26 9.52 0.67 13.00
CA ALA A 26 8.54 0.31 11.97
C ALA A 26 9.19 -0.33 10.73
N GLU A 27 10.38 0.14 10.34
CA GLU A 27 11.12 -0.38 9.17
C GLU A 27 11.53 -1.86 9.36
N ASP A 28 11.93 -2.26 10.57
CA ASP A 28 12.32 -3.63 10.90
C ASP A 28 11.17 -4.64 10.75
N HIS A 29 9.93 -4.14 10.72
CA HIS A 29 8.74 -4.95 10.56
C HIS A 29 8.27 -5.05 9.10
N ILE A 30 8.91 -4.35 8.16
CA ILE A 30 8.50 -4.31 6.74
C ILE A 30 9.47 -5.16 5.93
N PHE A 31 9.03 -6.37 5.56
CA PHE A 31 9.88 -7.35 4.88
C PHE A 31 10.16 -6.97 3.42
N GLY A 32 9.11 -6.61 2.68
CA GLY A 32 9.22 -6.31 1.26
C GLY A 32 7.87 -6.09 0.60
N PHE A 33 7.89 -5.75 -0.68
CA PHE A 33 6.75 -5.25 -1.43
C PHE A 33 6.36 -6.15 -2.59
N VAL A 34 5.08 -6.09 -2.95
CA VAL A 34 4.48 -6.68 -4.13
C VAL A 34 3.64 -5.63 -4.86
N ILE A 35 3.39 -5.84 -6.16
CA ILE A 35 2.34 -5.11 -6.88
C ILE A 35 1.00 -5.74 -6.49
N MET A 36 -0.03 -4.92 -6.29
CA MET A 36 -1.36 -5.36 -5.94
C MET A 36 -2.40 -4.72 -6.87
N ASN A 37 -3.41 -5.50 -7.25
CA ASN A 37 -4.63 -5.00 -7.88
C ASN A 37 -5.83 -5.36 -7.02
N ASP A 38 -6.46 -4.35 -6.43
CA ASP A 38 -7.66 -4.49 -5.61
C ASP A 38 -8.93 -4.31 -6.48
N TRP A 39 -9.40 -5.41 -7.05
CA TRP A 39 -10.51 -5.38 -8.01
C TRP A 39 -11.78 -4.87 -7.36
N SER A 40 -12.48 -4.00 -8.09
CA SER A 40 -13.55 -3.20 -7.49
C SER A 40 -14.82 -3.18 -8.33
N ALA A 41 -15.95 -3.58 -7.73
CA ALA A 41 -17.28 -3.44 -8.33
C ALA A 41 -17.94 -2.13 -7.86
N ARG A 42 -17.64 -1.02 -8.56
CA ARG A 42 -18.01 0.36 -8.15
C ARG A 42 -19.50 0.61 -7.93
N ASP A 43 -20.34 -0.03 -8.73
CA ASP A 43 -21.80 0.02 -8.61
C ASP A 43 -22.27 -0.64 -7.29
N ILE A 44 -21.75 -1.83 -6.98
CA ILE A 44 -22.00 -2.51 -5.69
C ILE A 44 -21.45 -1.66 -4.54
N GLN A 45 -20.21 -1.17 -4.67
CA GLN A 45 -19.52 -0.39 -3.63
C GLN A 45 -20.33 0.83 -3.23
N LYS A 46 -20.83 1.57 -4.21
CA LYS A 46 -21.60 2.81 -3.99
C LYS A 46 -22.87 2.57 -3.19
N TRP A 47 -23.49 1.41 -3.34
CA TRP A 47 -24.70 1.04 -2.60
C TRP A 47 -24.39 0.56 -1.17
N GLU A 48 -23.35 -0.25 -0.99
CA GLU A 48 -23.11 -0.92 0.30
C GLU A 48 -22.26 -0.13 1.32
N TYR A 49 -21.42 0.81 0.87
CA TYR A 49 -20.33 1.31 1.74
C TYR A 49 -20.79 2.19 2.93
N VAL A 50 -22.02 2.68 2.91
CA VAL A 50 -22.55 3.50 4.01
C VAL A 50 -23.27 2.62 5.02
N PRO A 51 -22.90 2.63 6.31
CA PRO A 51 -21.83 3.40 6.97
C PRO A 51 -20.54 2.61 7.24
N LEU A 52 -20.48 1.33 6.86
CA LEU A 52 -19.49 0.36 7.37
C LEU A 52 -18.25 0.19 6.48
N GLY A 53 -18.20 0.88 5.34
CA GLY A 53 -17.12 0.79 4.37
C GLY A 53 -17.33 -0.30 3.30
N PRO A 54 -16.39 -0.39 2.34
CA PRO A 54 -16.46 -1.37 1.24
C PRO A 54 -16.44 -2.81 1.74
N PHE A 55 -17.22 -3.70 1.11
CA PHE A 55 -17.32 -5.10 1.49
C PHE A 55 -17.37 -6.05 0.27
N LEU A 56 -18.56 -6.37 -0.25
CA LEU A 56 -18.73 -7.31 -1.37
C LEU A 56 -18.10 -6.79 -2.66
N ALA A 57 -18.02 -5.47 -2.79
CA ALA A 57 -17.41 -4.83 -3.94
C ALA A 57 -15.89 -4.97 -4.01
N LYS A 58 -15.25 -5.49 -2.96
CA LYS A 58 -13.79 -5.68 -2.85
C LYS A 58 -13.41 -7.14 -2.63
N ASN A 59 -14.16 -7.86 -1.79
CA ASN A 59 -13.85 -9.25 -1.46
C ASN A 59 -14.10 -10.27 -2.59
N LEU A 60 -14.51 -9.82 -3.78
CA LEU A 60 -14.59 -10.64 -4.99
C LEU A 60 -13.21 -11.12 -5.48
N GLY A 61 -12.15 -10.38 -5.16
CA GLY A 61 -10.79 -10.75 -5.54
C GLY A 61 -9.79 -9.62 -5.43
N THR A 62 -8.62 -9.94 -4.90
CA THR A 62 -7.44 -9.09 -4.89
C THR A 62 -6.29 -9.90 -5.46
N THR A 63 -5.53 -9.34 -6.39
CA THR A 63 -4.38 -10.03 -7.03
C THR A 63 -3.09 -9.41 -6.55
N ILE A 64 -2.09 -10.23 -6.22
CA ILE A 64 -0.73 -9.76 -5.92
C ILE A 64 0.28 -10.41 -6.87
N SER A 65 1.37 -9.71 -7.15
CA SER A 65 2.52 -10.32 -7.83
C SER A 65 3.18 -11.39 -6.94
N PRO A 66 3.71 -12.49 -7.51
CA PRO A 66 4.21 -13.62 -6.71
C PRO A 66 5.59 -13.38 -6.07
N TRP A 67 6.35 -12.39 -6.55
CA TRP A 67 7.70 -12.11 -6.08
C TRP A 67 7.70 -10.95 -5.09
N VAL A 68 8.10 -11.23 -3.85
CA VAL A 68 8.29 -10.21 -2.82
C VAL A 68 9.65 -9.57 -2.98
N VAL A 69 9.68 -8.28 -3.35
CA VAL A 69 10.92 -7.51 -3.46
C VAL A 69 11.25 -6.96 -2.08
N THR A 70 12.32 -7.46 -1.47
CA THR A 70 12.71 -7.08 -0.10
C THR A 70 12.99 -5.59 0.02
N THR A 71 12.73 -5.00 1.18
CA THR A 71 13.08 -3.60 1.49
C THR A 71 14.57 -3.33 1.25
N LEU A 72 15.45 -4.30 1.55
CA LEU A 72 16.89 -4.22 1.27
C LEU A 72 17.20 -4.02 -0.22
N ALA A 73 16.48 -4.71 -1.11
CA ALA A 73 16.65 -4.57 -2.56
C ALA A 73 16.15 -3.21 -3.08
N LEU A 74 15.25 -2.56 -2.34
CA LEU A 74 14.72 -1.24 -2.67
C LEU A 74 15.56 -0.08 -2.11
N GLU A 75 16.58 -0.36 -1.28
CA GLU A 75 17.45 0.66 -0.67
C GLU A 75 18.02 1.66 -1.68
N PRO A 76 18.53 1.27 -2.87
CA PRO A 76 19.06 2.21 -3.85
C PRO A 76 18.02 3.16 -4.44
N PHE A 77 16.74 2.86 -4.27
CA PHE A 77 15.60 3.60 -4.82
C PHE A 77 14.87 4.43 -3.76
N LYS A 78 15.37 4.47 -2.51
CA LYS A 78 14.83 5.35 -1.47
C LYS A 78 14.89 6.82 -1.91
N THR A 79 13.79 7.54 -1.72
CA THR A 79 13.64 8.95 -2.06
C THR A 79 13.01 9.73 -0.90
N ASP A 80 12.92 11.05 -1.04
CA ASP A 80 12.31 11.89 -0.01
C ASP A 80 10.83 11.52 0.20
N ASN A 81 10.39 11.58 1.46
CA ASN A 81 8.98 11.37 1.80
C ASN A 81 8.15 12.52 1.21
N PHE A 82 6.92 12.22 0.80
CA PHE A 82 6.02 13.24 0.27
C PHE A 82 5.80 14.36 1.32
N PRO A 83 5.87 15.66 0.95
CA PRO A 83 5.67 16.74 1.91
C PRO A 83 4.29 16.68 2.57
N GLN A 84 4.24 16.78 3.91
CA GLN A 84 3.00 16.69 4.67
C GLN A 84 2.59 18.02 5.30
N ASP A 85 1.41 18.51 4.94
CA ASP A 85 0.74 19.68 5.51
C ASP A 85 -0.77 19.38 5.68
N PRO A 86 -1.34 19.42 6.91
CA PRO A 86 -0.70 19.79 8.17
C PRO A 86 0.34 18.78 8.64
N LYS A 87 1.29 19.25 9.45
CA LYS A 87 2.27 18.40 10.10
C LYS A 87 1.55 17.32 10.94
N PRO A 88 1.85 16.01 10.74
CA PRO A 88 1.18 14.94 11.47
C PRO A 88 1.34 15.03 12.99
N LEU A 89 0.53 14.28 13.73
CA LEU A 89 0.72 14.08 15.17
C LEU A 89 2.09 13.44 15.47
N PRO A 90 2.69 13.69 16.66
CA PRO A 90 4.06 13.26 16.97
C PRO A 90 4.37 11.79 16.69
N TYR A 91 3.45 10.86 16.95
CA TYR A 91 3.67 9.43 16.75
C TYR A 91 3.82 9.00 15.28
N LEU A 92 3.38 9.84 14.33
CA LEU A 92 3.49 9.60 12.88
C LEU A 92 4.69 10.31 12.25
N ARG A 93 5.51 11.02 13.02
CA ARG A 93 6.63 11.80 12.47
C ARG A 93 7.89 10.95 12.38
N HIS A 94 8.56 11.02 11.23
CA HIS A 94 9.92 10.51 11.06
C HIS A 94 10.69 11.39 10.08
N THR A 95 12.03 11.37 10.15
CA THR A 95 12.92 12.23 9.34
C THR A 95 13.74 11.45 8.33
N ASP A 96 13.88 10.14 8.52
CA ASP A 96 14.51 9.25 7.56
C ASP A 96 13.65 9.07 6.31
N LYS A 97 14.32 8.78 5.18
CA LYS A 97 13.68 8.50 3.90
C LYS A 97 13.11 7.08 3.93
N PHE A 98 11.80 6.96 3.72
CA PHE A 98 11.14 5.67 3.59
C PHE A 98 10.00 5.74 2.58
N ASN A 99 10.35 6.30 1.42
CA ASN A 99 9.55 6.35 0.22
C ASN A 99 10.42 5.86 -0.94
N PHE A 100 9.84 5.39 -2.04
CA PHE A 100 10.58 4.70 -3.08
C PHE A 100 10.23 5.20 -4.48
N ASP A 101 11.24 5.44 -5.32
CA ASP A 101 11.04 5.73 -6.75
C ASP A 101 10.83 4.40 -7.51
N ILE A 102 9.56 4.06 -7.71
CA ILE A 102 9.13 2.82 -8.37
C ILE A 102 8.13 3.20 -9.46
N ASN A 103 8.55 3.10 -10.72
CA ASN A 103 7.69 3.36 -11.87
C ASN A 103 6.68 2.23 -12.04
N LEU A 104 5.40 2.60 -12.12
CA LEU A 104 4.27 1.68 -12.23
C LEU A 104 3.47 1.96 -13.50
N GLN A 105 2.94 0.91 -14.11
CA GLN A 105 2.20 0.97 -15.36
C GLN A 105 1.05 -0.03 -15.33
N VAL A 106 -0.09 0.36 -15.90
CA VAL A 106 -1.23 -0.53 -16.15
C VAL A 106 -1.51 -0.58 -17.65
N ASP A 107 -1.52 -1.79 -18.19
CA ASP A 107 -1.91 -2.06 -19.56
C ASP A 107 -3.23 -2.85 -19.59
N LEU A 108 -4.11 -2.51 -20.53
CA LEU A 108 -5.35 -3.23 -20.78
C LEU A 108 -5.33 -3.84 -22.19
N THR A 109 -5.73 -5.11 -22.27
CA THR A 109 -5.83 -5.85 -23.53
C THR A 109 -7.27 -6.32 -23.70
N PRO A 110 -8.00 -5.84 -24.72
CA PRO A 110 -9.35 -6.34 -25.01
C PRO A 110 -9.34 -7.83 -25.37
N LYS A 111 -10.46 -8.51 -25.10
CA LYS A 111 -10.63 -9.92 -25.48
C LYS A 111 -10.48 -10.10 -27.00
N GLY A 112 -9.60 -11.01 -27.40
CA GLY A 112 -9.30 -11.27 -28.82
C GLY A 112 -8.35 -10.26 -29.46
N GLY A 113 -7.93 -9.23 -28.72
CA GLY A 113 -6.87 -8.32 -29.12
C GLY A 113 -5.49 -8.92 -28.87
N ASN A 114 -4.53 -8.49 -29.69
CA ASN A 114 -3.10 -8.79 -29.59
C ASN A 114 -2.27 -7.53 -29.29
N VAL A 115 -2.94 -6.40 -29.06
CA VAL A 115 -2.32 -5.12 -28.72
C VAL A 115 -2.81 -4.70 -27.33
N SER A 116 -1.86 -4.47 -26.43
CA SER A 116 -2.11 -3.90 -25.11
C SER A 116 -1.97 -2.38 -25.18
N THR A 117 -2.89 -1.66 -24.53
CA THR A 117 -2.83 -0.21 -24.41
C THR A 117 -2.49 0.17 -22.98
N THR A 118 -1.45 0.97 -22.79
CA THR A 118 -1.20 1.61 -21.49
C THR A 118 -2.33 2.58 -21.18
N VAL A 119 -3.00 2.38 -20.06
CA VAL A 119 -4.05 3.27 -19.55
C VAL A 119 -3.63 4.09 -18.34
N SER A 120 -2.55 3.71 -17.67
CA SER A 120 -2.00 4.44 -16.53
C SER A 120 -0.48 4.32 -16.44
N ARG A 121 0.17 5.43 -16.10
CA ARG A 121 1.54 5.52 -15.62
C ARG A 121 1.50 6.27 -14.31
N SER A 122 2.25 5.81 -13.33
CA SER A 122 2.41 6.52 -12.06
C SER A 122 3.67 6.07 -11.36
N ASN A 123 3.86 6.50 -10.12
CA ASN A 123 5.02 6.15 -9.32
C ASN A 123 4.65 6.02 -7.84
N TYR A 124 5.25 5.05 -7.16
CA TYR A 124 5.05 4.83 -5.72
C TYR A 124 5.41 6.08 -4.88
N LYS A 125 6.37 6.89 -5.34
CA LYS A 125 6.86 8.07 -4.61
C LYS A 125 5.81 9.14 -4.33
N TYR A 126 4.66 9.11 -5.00
CA TYR A 126 3.57 10.07 -4.79
C TYR A 126 2.67 9.74 -3.59
N LEU A 127 2.84 8.58 -2.96
CA LEU A 127 2.08 8.24 -1.76
C LEU A 127 2.38 9.23 -0.62
N TYR A 128 1.31 9.84 -0.11
CA TYR A 128 1.39 10.86 0.93
C TYR A 128 1.78 10.28 2.31
N TRP A 129 1.42 9.03 2.58
CA TRP A 129 1.73 8.33 3.82
C TRP A 129 2.73 7.20 3.54
N THR A 130 3.81 7.16 4.31
CA THR A 130 4.82 6.11 4.16
C THR A 130 4.34 4.78 4.74
N PRO A 131 4.91 3.64 4.31
CA PRO A 131 4.65 2.34 4.93
C PRO A 131 4.89 2.31 6.45
N LYS A 132 5.91 3.05 6.92
CA LYS A 132 6.19 3.20 8.36
C LYS A 132 5.00 3.85 9.07
N GLN A 133 4.47 4.93 8.52
CA GLN A 133 3.30 5.61 9.06
C GLN A 133 2.05 4.73 9.02
N GLN A 134 1.83 3.99 7.94
CA GLN A 134 0.71 3.04 7.82
C GLN A 134 0.75 1.99 8.92
N LEU A 135 1.91 1.33 9.12
CA LEU A 135 2.08 0.30 10.13
C LEU A 135 1.94 0.84 11.56
N VAL A 136 2.56 1.99 11.84
CA VAL A 136 2.48 2.66 13.14
C VAL A 136 1.04 3.08 13.44
N HIS A 137 0.33 3.62 12.46
CA HIS A 137 -1.08 3.97 12.63
C HIS A 137 -1.95 2.74 12.86
N HIS A 138 -1.71 1.66 12.13
CA HIS A 138 -2.45 0.40 12.27
C HIS A 138 -2.35 -0.14 13.70
N THR A 139 -1.17 -0.06 14.31
CA THR A 139 -0.90 -0.68 15.63
C THR A 139 -1.09 0.27 16.81
N ILE A 140 -1.36 1.57 16.60
CA ILE A 140 -1.39 2.58 17.67
C ILE A 140 -2.40 2.30 18.78
N THR A 141 -3.51 1.64 18.45
CA THR A 141 -4.57 1.25 19.40
C THR A 141 -4.34 -0.13 20.01
N GLY A 142 -3.20 -0.76 19.73
CA GLY A 142 -2.85 -2.08 20.22
C GLY A 142 -3.23 -3.23 19.29
N CYS A 143 -3.66 -2.97 18.05
CA CYS A 143 -3.84 -4.04 17.05
C CYS A 143 -2.53 -4.82 16.88
N ASN A 144 -2.60 -6.16 16.92
CA ASN A 144 -1.45 -6.99 16.62
C ASN A 144 -1.35 -7.26 15.12
N VAL A 145 -0.12 -7.24 14.60
CA VAL A 145 0.25 -7.72 13.28
C VAL A 145 1.12 -8.97 13.41
N ASN A 146 1.05 -9.84 12.41
CA ASN A 146 1.77 -11.10 12.34
C ASN A 146 2.64 -11.16 11.07
N PRO A 147 3.68 -12.00 11.07
CA PRO A 147 4.45 -12.25 9.86
C PRO A 147 3.54 -12.78 8.74
N GLY A 148 3.62 -12.15 7.57
CA GLY A 148 2.78 -12.47 6.42
C GLY A 148 1.50 -11.63 6.30
N ASP A 149 1.18 -10.78 7.28
CA ASP A 149 0.13 -9.77 7.09
C ASP A 149 0.50 -8.84 5.93
N LEU A 150 -0.48 -8.50 5.10
CA LEU A 150 -0.31 -7.69 3.89
C LEU A 150 -1.03 -6.36 4.05
N MET A 151 -0.31 -5.26 3.81
CA MET A 151 -0.87 -3.90 3.89
C MET A 151 -0.79 -3.21 2.54
N GLY A 152 -1.96 -2.94 1.94
CA GLY A 152 -2.10 -2.19 0.69
C GLY A 152 -1.84 -0.70 0.86
N SER A 153 -1.28 -0.07 -0.18
CA SER A 153 -0.99 1.37 -0.19
C SER A 153 -2.24 2.25 -0.27
N GLY A 154 -3.35 1.69 -0.75
CA GLY A 154 -4.42 2.45 -1.39
C GLY A 154 -4.04 2.78 -2.84
N THR A 155 -5.06 3.09 -3.65
CA THR A 155 -4.88 3.37 -5.09
C THR A 155 -3.85 4.46 -5.34
N ILE A 156 -2.80 4.13 -6.10
CA ILE A 156 -1.72 5.04 -6.49
C ILE A 156 -2.17 5.87 -7.68
N SER A 157 -2.30 7.18 -7.45
CA SER A 157 -2.60 8.19 -8.47
C SER A 157 -1.59 9.34 -8.36
N GLY A 158 -1.08 9.81 -9.49
CA GLY A 158 0.00 10.81 -9.57
C GLY A 158 0.65 10.75 -10.96
N GLU A 159 1.54 11.70 -11.28
CA GLU A 159 2.08 11.90 -12.64
C GLU A 159 2.91 10.75 -13.23
#